data_AF-A0A928GN74-F1
#
_entry.id   AF-A0A928GN74-F1
#
_cell.length_a   1.000
_cell.length_b   1.000
_cell.length_c   1.000
_cell.angle_alpha   90.00
_cell.angle_beta   90.00
_cell.angle_gamma   90.00
#
_symmetry.space_group_name_H-M   'P 1'
#
loop_
_entity.id
_entity.type
_entity.pdbx_description
1 polymer ?
#
loop_
_entity_poly.entity_id
_entity_poly.type
_entity_poly.pdbx_seq_one_letter_code
_entity_poly.pdbx_strand_id
1 'polypeptide(L)' 'MKQSDWISVKDRLPRKNERVLVCRKLMDNTFFAYIATYTGKEKIKDVSHYWWYTDDGFDIDGITHWQPIVLPKKEKL' A
#
# COMPACT_ATOMS: atom_id res chain seq x y z
N MET A 1 7.80 6.12 -22.45
CA MET A 1 7.23 5.10 -21.53
C MET A 1 6.34 5.83 -20.54
N LYS A 2 5.08 5.41 -20.37
CA LYS A 2 4.26 5.99 -19.29
C LYS A 2 4.89 5.55 -17.97
N GLN A 3 5.28 6.53 -17.16
CA GLN A 3 5.78 6.35 -15.80
C GLN A 3 4.74 5.49 -15.05
N SER A 4 5.21 4.46 -14.32
CA SER A 4 4.28 3.57 -13.63
C SER A 4 3.48 4.35 -12.57
N ASP A 5 2.21 4.01 -12.38
CA ASP A 5 1.30 4.71 -11.45
C ASP A 5 1.64 4.46 -9.96
N TRP A 6 2.83 3.92 -9.68
CA TRP A 6 3.30 3.61 -8.33
C TRP A 6 3.87 4.85 -7.65
N ILE A 7 3.26 5.21 -6.53
CA ILE A 7 3.59 6.36 -5.70
C ILE A 7 4.50 5.89 -4.57
N SER A 8 5.67 6.53 -4.40
CA SER A 8 6.53 6.23 -3.27
C SER A 8 5.89 6.71 -1.96
N VAL A 9 5.99 5.91 -0.90
CA VAL A 9 5.56 6.31 0.45
C VAL A 9 6.35 7.52 0.97
N LYS A 10 7.53 7.80 0.39
CA LYS A 10 8.35 8.98 0.68
C LYS A 10 7.77 10.26 0.06
N ASP A 11 7.15 10.16 -1.10
CA ASP A 11 6.56 11.32 -1.79
C ASP A 11 5.21 11.67 -1.15
N ARG A 12 4.37 10.65 -0.95
CA ARG A 12 3.06 10.80 -0.34
C ARG A 12 2.53 9.46 0.17
N LEU A 13 1.75 9.54 1.25
CA LEU A 13 0.95 8.43 1.77
C LEU A 13 -0.49 8.48 1.22
N PRO A 14 -1.20 7.35 1.17
CA PRO A 14 -2.62 7.33 0.88
C PRO A 14 -3.42 8.10 1.92
N ARG A 15 -4.69 8.33 1.65
CA ARG A 15 -5.63 8.83 2.65
C ARG A 15 -5.95 7.73 3.64
N LYS A 16 -6.20 8.11 4.90
CA LYS A 16 -6.66 7.15 5.92
C LYS A 16 -7.91 6.43 5.42
N ASN A 17 -7.94 5.12 5.61
CA ASN A 17 -8.93 4.15 5.15
C ASN A 17 -9.02 3.97 3.62
N GLU A 18 -8.03 4.45 2.85
CA GLU A 18 -7.97 4.22 1.41
C GLU A 18 -7.46 2.80 1.12
N ARG A 19 -8.20 2.08 0.28
CA ARG A 19 -7.78 0.78 -0.26
C ARG A 19 -6.86 1.00 -1.45
N VAL A 20 -5.66 0.45 -1.37
CA VAL A 20 -4.61 0.62 -2.37
C VAL A 20 -3.93 -0.72 -2.65
N LEU A 21 -3.27 -0.80 -3.80
CA LEU A 21 -2.33 -1.87 -4.09
C LEU A 21 -0.97 -1.49 -3.47
N VAL A 22 -0.35 -2.41 -2.75
CA VAL A 22 1.00 -2.22 -2.18
C VAL A 22 1.94 -3.29 -2.71
N CYS A 23 3.21 -2.95 -2.85
CA CYS A 23 4.26 -3.88 -3.23
C CYS A 23 5.25 -4.06 -2.07
N ARG A 24 5.50 -5.32 -1.71
CA ARG A 24 6.53 -5.71 -0.73
C ARG A 24 7.59 -6.54 -1.43
N LYS A 25 8.85 -6.20 -1.13
CA LYS A 25 10.01 -7.02 -1.48
C LYS A 25 10.44 -7.80 -0.24
N LEU A 26 10.55 -9.12 -0.34
CA LEU A 26 11.10 -9.98 0.71
C LEU A 26 12.64 -10.04 0.62
N MET A 27 13.28 -10.56 1.66
CA MET A 27 14.74 -10.62 1.76
C MET A 27 15.40 -11.45 0.64
N ASP A 28 14.69 -12.44 0.10
CA ASP A 28 15.10 -13.30 -1.01
C ASP A 28 14.91 -12.65 -2.41
N ASN A 29 14.54 -11.37 -2.45
CA ASN A 29 14.15 -10.62 -3.65
C ASN A 29 12.81 -11.02 -4.28
N THR A 30 11.99 -11.85 -3.62
CA THR A 30 10.64 -12.14 -4.09
C THR A 30 9.75 -10.91 -3.92
N PHE A 31 8.93 -10.61 -4.93
CA PHE A 31 7.99 -9.50 -4.93
C PHE A 31 6.56 -10.01 -4.79
N PHE A 32 5.82 -9.43 -3.85
CA PHE A 32 4.40 -9.68 -3.64
C PHE A 32 3.61 -8.37 -3.73
N ALA A 33 2.45 -8.44 -4.37
CA ALA A 33 1.48 -7.36 -4.39
C ALA A 33 0.28 -7.74 -3.52
N TYR A 34 -0.15 -6.82 -2.68
CA TYR A 34 -1.29 -7.00 -1.78
C TYR A 34 -2.28 -5.86 -1.94
N ILE A 35 -3.56 -6.14 -1.69
CA ILE A 35 -4.54 -5.08 -1.46
C ILE A 35 -4.52 -4.76 0.04
N ALA A 36 -4.27 -3.50 0.36
CA ALA A 36 -4.19 -3.02 1.73
C ALA A 36 -5.04 -1.78 1.95
N THR A 37 -5.57 -1.65 3.16
CA THR A 37 -6.20 -0.43 3.67
C THR A 37 -5.18 0.34 4.50
N TYR A 38 -4.88 1.58 4.09
CA TYR A 38 -3.96 2.44 4.84
C TYR A 38 -4.66 3.02 6.07
N THR A 39 -4.23 2.68 7.28
CA THR A 39 -4.91 3.11 8.53
C THR A 39 -4.30 4.35 9.17
N GLY A 40 -3.11 4.78 8.74
CA GLY A 40 -2.45 6.00 9.20
C GLY A 40 -1.01 5.79 9.65
N LYS A 41 -0.42 6.82 10.27
CA LYS A 41 0.88 6.72 10.95
C LYS A 41 0.64 6.36 12.41
N GLU A 42 1.18 5.24 12.89
CA GLU A 42 1.38 5.02 14.31
C GLU A 42 2.88 4.94 14.60
N LYS A 43 3.35 5.83 15.47
CA LYS A 43 4.77 5.93 15.83
C LYS A 43 5.07 4.89 16.91
N ILE A 44 5.50 3.70 16.50
CA ILE A 44 6.07 2.73 17.45
C ILE A 44 7.56 3.07 17.64
N LYS A 45 7.99 3.08 18.90
CA LYS A 45 9.31 3.47 19.41
C LYS A 45 10.46 3.36 18.39
N ASP A 46 11.13 4.50 18.18
CA ASP A 46 12.37 4.71 17.43
C ASP A 46 12.44 4.35 15.95
N VAL A 47 11.37 3.86 15.34
CA VAL A 47 11.35 3.61 13.89
C VAL A 47 10.01 4.07 13.32
N SER A 48 10.04 4.96 12.32
CA SER A 48 8.83 5.47 11.69
C SER A 48 8.21 4.40 10.78
N HIS A 49 7.53 3.41 11.36
CA HIS A 49 6.77 2.41 10.62
C HIS A 49 5.41 2.98 10.18
N TYR A 50 5.03 2.67 8.95
CA TYR A 50 3.68 2.92 8.43
C TYR A 50 2.90 1.61 8.59
N TRP A 51 1.77 1.63 9.30
CA TRP A 51 0.94 0.45 9.47
C TRP A 51 -0.02 0.34 8.28
N TRP A 52 0.02 -0.82 7.64
CA TRP A 52 -0.84 -1.19 6.53
C TRP A 52 -1.52 -2.49 6.93
N TYR A 53 -2.85 -2.46 7.00
CA TYR A 53 -3.62 -3.68 7.20
C TYR A 53 -4.03 -4.19 5.84
N THR A 54 -3.68 -5.42 5.51
CA THR A 54 -4.34 -6.10 4.40
C THR A 54 -5.75 -6.50 4.78
N ASP A 55 -6.60 -6.70 3.77
CA ASP A 55 -8.02 -7.03 4.00
C ASP A 55 -8.22 -8.36 4.78
N ASP A 56 -7.19 -9.19 4.87
CA ASP A 56 -7.10 -10.44 5.65
C ASP A 56 -6.52 -10.26 7.07
N GLY A 57 -6.27 -9.01 7.51
CA GLY A 57 -5.87 -8.69 8.88
C GLY A 57 -4.39 -8.85 9.18
N PHE A 58 -3.53 -9.02 8.18
CA PHE A 58 -2.08 -9.04 8.38
C PHE A 58 -1.48 -7.63 8.39
N ASP A 59 -0.57 -7.42 9.34
CA ASP A 59 0.28 -6.23 9.35
C ASP A 59 1.41 -6.41 8.34
N ILE A 60 1.47 -5.51 7.35
CA ILE A 60 2.52 -5.51 6.35
C ILE A 60 3.44 -4.31 6.56
N ASP A 61 4.67 -4.62 6.94
CA ASP A 61 5.78 -3.67 7.02
C ASP A 61 6.67 -3.73 5.76
N GLY A 62 7.50 -2.71 5.57
CA GLY A 62 8.46 -2.63 4.46
C GLY A 62 7.83 -2.26 3.12
N ILE A 63 6.63 -1.65 3.14
CA ILE A 63 5.99 -1.11 1.93
C ILE A 63 6.76 0.13 1.48
N THR A 64 7.20 0.12 0.22
CA THR A 64 7.95 1.24 -0.37
C THR A 64 7.13 2.04 -1.38
N HIS A 65 6.16 1.40 -2.02
CA HIS A 65 5.34 2.00 -3.07
C HIS A 65 3.91 1.48 -2.99
N TRP A 66 2.96 2.32 -3.41
CA TRP A 66 1.54 2.00 -3.48
C TRP A 66 0.91 2.56 -4.75
N GLN A 67 -0.24 2.03 -5.15
CA GLN A 67 -1.02 2.50 -6.29
C GLN A 67 -2.51 2.55 -5.92
N PRO A 68 -3.25 3.60 -6.33
CA PRO A 68 -4.70 3.63 -6.14
C PRO A 68 -5.39 2.47 -6.88
N ILE A 69 -6.39 1.87 -6.24
CA ILE A 69 -7.26 0.90 -6.92
C ILE A 69 -8.34 1.66 -7.67
N VAL A 70 -8.26 1.65 -9.00
CA VAL A 70 -9.34 2.16 -9.86
C VAL A 70 -10.38 1.07 -10.00
N LEU A 71 -11.49 1.19 -9.27
CA LEU A 71 -12.62 0.29 -9.46
C LEU A 71 -13.22 0.52 -10.86
N PRO A 72 -13.49 -0.54 -11.65
CA PRO A 72 -14.25 -0.37 -12.87
C PRO A 72 -15.60 0.25 -12.54
N LYS A 73 -16.02 1.25 -13.33
CA LYS A 73 -17.38 1.81 -13.19
C LYS A 73 -18.34 0.63 -13.34
N LYS A 74 -19.28 0.45 -12.40
CA LYS A 74 -20.34 -0.57 -12.52
C LYS A 74 -20.92 -0.47 -13.93
N GLU A 75 -20.75 -1.52 -14.73
CA GLU A 75 -21.52 -1.65 -15.96
C GLU A 75 -22.99 -1.64 -15.54
N LYS A 76 -23.77 -0.73 -16.12
CA LYS A 76 -25.22 -0.78 -15.96
C LYS A 76 -25.66 -2.05 -16.71
N LEU A 77 -26.04 -3.07 -15.95
CA LEU A 77 -26.78 -4.23 -16.46
C LEU A 77 -28.12 -3.77 -17.03
#